data_AF-A0A6V7JCI6-F1
#
_entry.id   AF-A0A6V7JCI6-F1
#
_cell.length_a   1.000
_cell.length_b   1.000
_cell.length_c   1.000
_cell.angle_alpha   90.00
_cell.angle_beta   90.00
_cell.angle_gamma   90.00
#
_symmetry.space_group_name_H-M   'P 1'
#
loop_
_entity.id
_entity.type
_entity.pdbx_description
1 polymer ?
#
loop_
_entity_poly.entity_id
_entity_poly.type
_entity_poly.pdbx_seq_one_letter_code
_entity_poly.pdbx_strand_id
1 'polypeptide(L)'
;KFLDDMLQLPDVYFTTSQQAIEWMKKPTPLSGLYAFEPWHCHPRDFEPHEVACELPNSCKLSSRVLKSYRYLNTCFECPNQYPWFRNEFGTD
;
A
#
# COMPACT_ATOMS: atom_id res chain seq x y z
N LYS A 1 2.29 -0.83 -23.84
CA LYS A 1 3.25 -1.54 -24.71
C LYS A 1 4.16 -2.46 -23.91
N PHE A 2 5.16 -1.97 -23.14
CA PHE A 2 6.04 -2.87 -22.36
C PHE A 2 5.29 -3.84 -21.44
N LEU A 3 4.36 -3.34 -20.61
CA LEU A 3 3.59 -4.20 -19.69
C LEU A 3 2.77 -5.24 -20.47
N ASP A 4 2.12 -4.83 -21.56
CA ASP A 4 1.34 -5.72 -22.42
C ASP A 4 2.21 -6.79 -23.08
N ASP A 5 3.41 -6.42 -23.54
CA ASP A 5 4.36 -7.34 -24.19
C ASP A 5 4.91 -8.36 -23.17
N MET A 6 5.19 -7.93 -21.93
CA MET A 6 5.69 -8.81 -20.87
C MET A 6 4.62 -9.77 -20.34
N LEU A 7 3.36 -9.34 -20.27
CA LEU A 7 2.24 -10.20 -19.84
C LEU A 7 1.97 -11.35 -20.82
N GLN A 8 2.45 -11.28 -22.06
CA GLN A 8 2.36 -12.37 -23.02
C GLN A 8 3.39 -13.48 -22.77
N LEU A 9 4.42 -13.24 -21.96
CA LEU A 9 5.45 -14.21 -21.64
C LEU A 9 5.00 -15.11 -20.49
N PRO A 10 4.98 -16.45 -20.67
CA PRO A 10 4.43 -17.38 -19.68
C PRO A 10 5.30 -17.53 -18.41
N ASP A 11 6.52 -17.00 -18.42
CA ASP A 11 7.51 -17.06 -17.36
C ASP A 11 7.76 -15.71 -16.66
N VAL A 12 6.96 -14.68 -16.97
CA VAL A 12 7.06 -13.35 -16.37
C VAL A 12 5.85 -13.06 -15.49
N TYR A 13 6.11 -12.62 -14.26
CA TYR A 13 5.08 -12.31 -13.26
C TYR A 13 5.27 -10.91 -12.68
N PHE A 14 4.18 -10.16 -12.61
CA PHE A 14 4.13 -8.92 -11.86
C PHE A 14 3.74 -9.23 -10.42
N THR A 15 4.66 -8.95 -9.49
CA THR A 15 4.51 -9.27 -8.08
C THR A 15 4.79 -8.03 -7.23
N THR A 16 4.30 -8.04 -6.00
CA THR A 16 4.75 -7.07 -4.99
C THR A 16 6.15 -7.43 -4.48
N SER A 17 6.86 -6.46 -3.91
CA SER A 17 8.15 -6.73 -3.26
C SER A 17 8.03 -7.80 -2.17
N GLN A 18 6.89 -7.86 -1.47
CA GLN A 18 6.62 -8.89 -0.46
C GLN A 18 6.50 -10.28 -1.08
N GLN A 19 5.76 -10.41 -2.19
CA GLN A 19 5.61 -11.68 -2.91
C GLN A 19 6.95 -12.19 -3.46
N ALA A 20 7.83 -11.29 -3.93
CA ALA A 20 9.18 -11.65 -4.33
C ALA A 20 10.00 -12.20 -3.14
N ILE A 21 9.89 -11.60 -1.96
CA ILE A 21 10.53 -12.09 -0.73
C ILE A 21 10.00 -13.47 -0.34
N GLU A 22 8.69 -13.69 -0.40
CA GLU A 22 8.11 -15.01 -0.09
C GLU A 22 8.61 -16.09 -1.06
N TRP A 23 8.76 -15.77 -2.35
CA TRP A 23 9.40 -16.67 -3.30
C TRP A 23 10.88 -16.91 -2.99
N MET A 24 11.64 -15.90 -2.58
CA MET A 24 13.04 -16.08 -2.15
C MET A 24 13.17 -16.97 -0.91
N LYS A 25 12.23 -16.89 0.04
CA LYS A 25 12.17 -17.77 1.22
C LYS A 25 11.87 -19.22 0.83
N LYS A 26 11.04 -19.44 -0.19
CA LYS A 26 10.66 -20.77 -0.70
C LYS A 26 10.69 -20.79 -2.24
N PRO A 27 11.89 -20.91 -2.85
CA PRO A 27 12.03 -20.90 -4.30
C PRO A 27 11.16 -21.98 -4.93
N THR A 28 10.23 -21.55 -5.77
CA THR A 28 9.27 -22.44 -6.43
C THR A 28 9.52 -22.38 -7.93
N PRO A 29 9.73 -23.53 -8.60
CA PRO A 29 9.97 -23.55 -10.05
C PRO A 29 8.72 -23.11 -10.80
N LEU A 30 8.91 -22.65 -12.04
CA LEU A 30 7.83 -22.12 -12.89
C LEU A 30 6.62 -23.06 -12.97
N SER A 31 6.86 -24.38 -13.09
CA SER A 31 5.80 -25.39 -13.16
C SER A 31 4.93 -25.50 -11.91
N GLY A 32 5.38 -24.99 -10.76
CA GLY A 32 4.65 -25.01 -9.49
C GLY A 32 4.13 -23.63 -9.05
N LEU A 33 4.48 -22.55 -9.77
CA LEU A 33 4.10 -21.19 -9.37
C LEU A 33 2.60 -20.96 -9.40
N TYR A 34 1.85 -21.67 -10.25
CA TYR A 34 0.38 -21.59 -10.28
C TYR A 34 -0.27 -22.04 -8.96
N ALA A 35 0.40 -22.89 -8.17
CA ALA A 35 -0.04 -23.39 -6.87
C ALA A 35 0.74 -22.75 -5.71
N PHE A 36 1.50 -21.68 -5.98
CA PHE A 36 2.29 -21.00 -4.95
C PHE A 36 1.38 -20.08 -4.13
N GLU A 37 0.96 -20.56 -2.96
CA GLU A 37 0.02 -19.88 -2.06
C GLU A 37 0.32 -18.39 -1.82
N PRO A 38 1.59 -17.95 -1.57
CA PRO A 38 1.87 -16.54 -1.30
C PRO A 38 1.57 -15.59 -2.48
N TRP A 39 1.44 -16.13 -3.69
CA TRP A 39 1.08 -15.36 -4.89
C TRP A 39 -0.41 -15.46 -5.24
N HIS A 40 -1.19 -16.28 -4.53
CA HIS A 40 -2.62 -16.36 -4.78
C HIS A 40 -3.33 -15.08 -4.32
N CYS A 41 -4.16 -14.54 -5.21
CA CYS A 41 -5.01 -13.39 -4.94
C CYS A 41 -6.37 -13.84 -4.39
N HIS A 42 -6.39 -14.39 -3.18
CA HIS A 42 -7.64 -14.72 -2.51
C HIS A 42 -8.40 -13.45 -2.10
N PRO A 43 -9.74 -13.46 -2.14
CA PRO A 43 -10.53 -12.41 -1.52
C PRO A 43 -10.11 -12.28 -0.06
N ARG A 44 -9.71 -11.07 0.34
CA ARG A 44 -9.32 -10.76 1.71
C ARG A 44 -10.47 -10.04 2.39
N ASP A 45 -10.81 -10.47 3.60
CA ASP A 45 -11.66 -9.69 4.48
C ASP A 45 -10.84 -8.49 4.98
N PHE A 46 -11.18 -7.31 4.47
CA PHE A 46 -10.54 -6.07 4.87
C PHE A 46 -11.01 -5.69 6.27
N GLU A 47 -10.08 -5.32 7.14
CA GLU A 47 -10.43 -4.69 8.41
C GLU A 47 -11.08 -3.32 8.14
N PRO A 48 -11.97 -2.82 9.02
CA PRO A 48 -12.71 -1.59 8.76
C PRO A 48 -11.83 -0.37 8.43
N HIS A 49 -10.61 -0.33 8.97
CA HIS A 49 -9.65 0.75 8.74
C HIS A 49 -8.90 0.64 7.40
N GLU A 50 -8.97 -0.52 6.74
CA GLU A 50 -8.39 -0.75 5.41
C GLU A 50 -9.37 -0.44 4.28
N VAL A 51 -10.66 -0.32 4.62
CA VAL A 51 -11.70 0.04 3.67
C VAL A 51 -11.66 1.54 3.41
N ALA A 52 -11.54 1.92 2.14
CA ALA A 52 -11.64 3.32 1.74
C ALA A 52 -13.06 3.86 1.97
N CYS A 53 -13.16 5.06 2.52
CA CYS A 53 -14.39 5.81 2.67
C CYS A 53 -14.86 6.40 1.33
N GLU A 54 -16.16 6.65 1.20
CA GLU A 54 -16.74 7.30 0.01
C GLU A 54 -16.35 8.78 -0.09
N LEU A 55 -16.33 9.49 1.05
CA LEU A 55 -15.99 10.91 1.13
C LEU A 55 -14.81 11.12 2.09
N PRO A 56 -13.62 11.50 1.59
CA PRO A 56 -12.47 11.75 2.44
C PRO A 56 -12.56 13.11 3.14
N ASN A 57 -12.03 13.17 4.36
CA ASN A 57 -11.79 14.43 5.07
C ASN A 57 -10.63 15.18 4.42
N SER A 58 -10.80 16.48 4.17
CA SER A 58 -9.73 17.37 3.71
C SER A 58 -9.22 18.24 4.86
N CYS A 59 -8.14 17.80 5.51
CA CYS A 59 -7.63 18.42 6.72
C CYS A 59 -6.60 19.51 6.40
N LYS A 60 -6.92 20.78 6.69
CA LYS A 60 -5.94 21.88 6.65
C LYS A 60 -5.18 21.96 7.97
N LEU A 61 -3.96 21.46 7.99
CA LEU A 61 -3.17 21.24 9.20
C LEU A 61 -1.95 22.17 9.25
N SER A 62 -1.61 22.66 10.44
CA SER A 62 -0.39 23.42 10.67
C SER A 62 0.82 22.47 10.74
N SER A 63 1.91 22.80 10.02
CA SER A 63 3.19 22.10 10.13
C SER A 63 4.17 22.93 10.96
N ARG A 64 4.55 22.42 12.14
CA ARG A 64 5.58 23.05 12.99
C ARG A 64 6.93 23.16 12.29
N VAL A 65 7.30 22.15 11.51
CA VAL A 65 8.61 22.08 10.84
C VAL A 65 8.68 22.98 9.62
N LEU A 66 7.64 22.96 8.78
CA LEU A 66 7.62 23.74 7.54
C LEU A 66 7.14 25.18 7.76
N LYS A 67 6.66 25.51 8.97
CA LYS A 67 6.07 26.80 9.34
C LYS A 67 5.00 27.25 8.34
N SER A 68 4.24 26.28 7.82
CA SER A 68 3.20 26.48 6.81
C SER A 68 2.02 25.54 7.06
N TYR A 69 0.89 25.82 6.40
CA TYR A 69 -0.21 24.86 6.35
C TYR A 69 0.05 23.78 5.30
N ARG A 70 -0.47 22.57 5.54
CA ARG A 70 -0.47 21.43 4.63
C ARG A 70 -1.84 20.78 4.65
N TYR A 71 -2.21 20.17 3.53
CA TYR A 71 -3.45 19.44 3.40
C TYR A 71 -3.18 17.94 3.49
N LEU A 72 -3.99 17.25 4.28
CA LEU A 72 -3.99 15.81 4.41
C LEU A 72 -5.39 15.31 4.08
N ASN A 73 -5.49 14.48 3.05
CA ASN A 73 -6.74 13.81 2.68
C ASN A 73 -6.73 12.42 3.31
N THR A 74 -7.75 12.12 4.12
CA THR A 74 -7.81 10.88 4.88
C THR A 74 -9.25 10.44 5.11
N CYS A 75 -9.46 9.14 5.28
CA CYS A 75 -10.73 8.59 5.74
C CYS A 75 -10.88 8.59 7.27
N PHE A 76 -9.79 8.85 7.99
CA PHE A 76 -9.78 8.97 9.44
C PHE A 76 -10.16 10.39 9.89
N GLU A 77 -10.32 10.57 11.21
CA GLU A 77 -10.47 11.90 11.79
C GLU A 77 -9.22 12.76 11.52
N CYS A 78 -9.42 14.07 11.37
CA CYS A 78 -8.31 14.99 11.17
C CYS A 78 -7.45 15.07 12.45
N PRO A 79 -6.12 14.88 12.36
CA PRO A 79 -5.24 15.11 13.50
C PRO A 79 -5.16 16.60 13.85
N ASN A 80 -4.61 16.94 15.01
CA ASN A 80 -4.46 18.33 15.46
C ASN A 80 -3.40 19.09 14.65
N GLN A 81 -2.38 18.38 14.18
CA GLN A 81 -1.24 18.94 13.45
C GLN A 81 -0.84 18.05 12.28
N TYR A 82 -0.09 18.61 11.33
CA TYR A 82 0.39 17.86 10.18
C TYR A 82 1.40 16.79 10.64
N PRO A 83 1.13 15.49 10.42
CA PRO A 83 2.03 14.43 10.81
C PRO A 83 3.44 14.63 10.25
N TRP A 84 4.44 14.48 11.10
CA TRP A 84 5.84 14.61 10.72
C TRP A 84 6.73 13.74 11.59
N PHE A 85 8.03 13.70 11.27
CA PHE A 85 9.02 13.06 12.12
C PHE A 85 8.94 13.62 13.56
N ARG A 86 8.85 12.71 14.55
CA ARG A 86 8.62 12.98 15.99
C ARG A 86 7.22 13.48 16.37
N ASN A 87 6.27 13.50 15.44
CA ASN A 87 4.85 13.69 15.69
C ASN A 87 4.07 12.95 14.60
N GLU A 88 4.29 11.65 14.51
CA GLU A 88 3.85 10.78 13.40
C GLU A 88 2.33 10.64 13.33
N PHE A 89 1.65 10.93 14.45
CA PHE A 89 0.19 10.86 14.58
C PHE A 89 -0.47 12.24 14.63
N GLY A 90 0.32 13.33 14.62
CA GLY A 90 -0.21 14.69 14.63
C GLY A 90 -0.99 15.06 15.90
N THR A 91 -0.64 14.47 17.05
CA THR A 91 -1.37 14.60 18.32
C THR A 91 -0.91 15.75 19.20
N ASP A 92 0.33 16.21 19.01
CA ASP A 92 0.95 17.29 19.82
C ASP A 92 0.28 18.66 19.72
#